data_AF-U6EAN8-F1
#
_entry.id   AF-U6EAN8-F1
#
_cell.length_a   1.000
_cell.length_b   1.000
_cell.length_c   1.000
_cell.angle_alpha   90.00
_cell.angle_beta   90.00
_cell.angle_gamma   90.00
#
_symmetry.space_group_name_H-M   'P 1'
#
loop_
_entity.id
_entity.type
_entity.pdbx_description
1 polymer ?
#
loop_
_entity_poly.entity_id
_entity_poly.type
_entity_poly.pdbx_seq_one_letter_code
_entity_poly.pdbx_strand_id
1 'polypeptide(L)'
;MSTTQRIAKNTSVLLVSQIITYVFGFFITIYAANYLGANGFGILSLALSITAIFGIISDMGLSTLMVREVARNKSLMNRYVSNTILMRIILSFLACGMIILKKELYQTSCMVNPHN
;
A
#
# COMPACT_ATOMS: atom_id res chain seq x y z
N MET A 1 -31.95 3.25 17.05
CA MET A 1 -30.80 4.17 16.90
C MET A 1 -31.10 5.16 15.80
N SER A 2 -30.98 6.46 16.08
CA SER A 2 -31.15 7.48 15.04
C SER A 2 -30.01 7.41 14.01
N THR A 3 -30.29 7.82 12.77
CA THR A 3 -29.30 7.82 11.67
C THR A 3 -28.03 8.57 12.07
N THR A 4 -28.17 9.67 12.80
CA THR A 4 -27.09 10.48 13.37
C THR A 4 -26.20 9.69 14.35
N GLN A 5 -26.79 8.91 15.27
CA GLN A 5 -26.01 8.06 16.18
C GLN A 5 -25.22 6.98 15.45
N ARG A 6 -25.78 6.42 14.37
CA ARG A 6 -25.11 5.37 13.59
C ARG A 6 -23.91 5.91 12.81
N ILE A 7 -24.05 7.11 12.24
CA ILE A 7 -22.95 7.82 11.57
C ILE A 7 -21.86 8.18 12.60
N ALA A 8 -22.25 8.80 13.73
CA ALA A 8 -21.30 9.19 14.78
C ALA A 8 -20.51 7.98 15.33
N LYS A 9 -21.16 6.82 15.52
CA LYS A 9 -20.47 5.60 15.98
C LYS A 9 -19.48 5.06 14.94
N ASN A 10 -19.84 5.02 13.66
CA ASN A 10 -18.93 4.52 12.62
C ASN A 10 -17.73 5.46 12.42
N THR A 11 -17.97 6.78 12.40
CA THR A 11 -16.91 7.77 12.25
C THR A 11 -15.99 7.79 13.46
N SER A 12 -16.51 7.70 14.69
CA SER A 12 -15.67 7.63 15.89
C SER A 12 -14.78 6.39 15.91
N VAL A 13 -15.30 5.22 15.52
CA VAL A 13 -14.48 3.99 15.40
C VAL A 13 -13.40 4.16 14.33
N LEU A 14 -13.73 4.72 13.16
CA LEU A 14 -12.73 4.97 12.12
C LEU A 14 -11.64 5.94 12.59
N LEU A 15 -12.02 7.04 13.25
CA LEU A 15 -11.08 8.02 13.80
C LEU A 15 -10.15 7.40 14.84
N VAL A 16 -10.70 6.63 15.77
CA VAL A 16 -9.89 5.94 16.80
C VAL A 16 -8.91 4.98 16.15
N SER A 17 -9.34 4.18 15.17
CA SER A 17 -8.45 3.28 14.42
C SER A 17 -7.33 4.05 13.70
N GLN A 18 -7.65 5.20 13.12
CA GLN A 18 -6.67 6.04 12.42
C GLN A 18 -5.63 6.61 13.38
N ILE A 19 -6.07 7.13 14.54
CA ILE A 19 -5.19 7.66 15.59
C ILE A 19 -4.25 6.57 16.09
N ILE A 20 -4.79 5.39 16.41
CA ILE A 20 -3.99 4.24 16.85
C ILE A 20 -2.93 3.91 15.80
N THR A 21 -3.32 3.81 14.52
CA THR A 21 -2.40 3.51 13.42
C THR A 21 -1.26 4.55 13.33
N TYR A 22 -1.57 5.84 13.44
CA TYR A 22 -0.53 6.88 13.41
C TYR A 22 0.38 6.86 14.62
N VAL A 23 -0.17 6.60 15.81
CA VAL A 23 0.62 6.47 17.03
C VAL A 23 1.61 5.30 16.92
N PHE A 24 1.14 4.13 16.48
CA PHE A 24 2.02 2.98 16.24
C PHE A 24 3.04 3.26 15.13
N GLY A 25 2.61 3.86 14.02
CA GLY A 25 3.51 4.25 12.93
C GLY A 25 4.63 5.16 13.42
N PHE A 26 4.30 6.17 14.22
CA PHE A 26 5.28 7.09 14.81
C PHE A 26 6.31 6.36 15.69
N PHE A 27 5.87 5.50 16.60
CA PHE A 27 6.79 4.73 17.45
C PHE A 27 7.67 3.77 16.65
N ILE A 28 7.10 3.08 15.65
CA ILE A 28 7.85 2.20 14.76
C ILE A 28 8.90 2.99 13.98
N THR A 29 8.55 4.17 13.46
CA THR A 29 9.50 5.02 12.74
C THR A 29 10.66 5.46 13.63
N ILE A 30 10.39 5.90 14.87
CA ILE A 30 11.44 6.27 15.82
C ILE A 30 12.31 5.06 16.17
N TYR A 31 11.70 3.91 16.44
CA TYR A 31 12.43 2.69 16.76
C TYR A 31 13.32 2.23 15.60
N ALA A 32 12.78 2.25 14.37
CA ALA A 32 13.53 1.93 13.16
C ALA A 32 14.70 2.91 12.93
N ALA A 33 14.50 4.20 13.15
CA ALA A 33 15.56 5.19 13.01
C ALA A 33 16.70 4.97 14.03
N ASN A 34 16.37 4.60 15.27
CA ASN A 34 17.36 4.29 16.31
C ASN A 34 18.08 2.96 16.06
N TYR A 35 17.37 1.93 15.59
CA TYR A 35 17.95 0.60 15.37
C TYR A 35 18.84 0.53 14.11
N LEU A 36 18.41 1.16 13.02
CA LEU A 36 19.13 1.13 11.74
C LEU A 36 20.19 2.24 11.60
N GLY A 37 20.11 3.29 12.42
CA GLY A 37 20.92 4.50 12.27
C GLY A 37 20.64 5.26 10.97
N ALA A 38 21.39 6.34 10.73
CA ALA A 38 21.13 7.26 9.60
C ALA A 38 21.23 6.57 8.22
N ASN A 39 22.24 5.71 8.02
CA ASN A 39 22.46 5.05 6.73
C ASN A 39 21.37 4.02 6.41
N GLY A 40 21.01 3.15 7.37
CA GLY A 40 19.98 2.14 7.15
C GLY A 40 18.59 2.74 7.03
N PHE A 41 18.27 3.78 7.81
CA PHE A 41 17.00 4.48 7.71
C PHE A 41 16.84 5.23 6.37
N GLY A 42 17.93 5.79 5.82
CA GLY A 42 17.92 6.43 4.49
C GLY A 42 17.53 5.47 3.37
N ILE A 43 18.12 4.26 3.35
CA ILE A 43 17.79 3.21 2.36
C ILE A 43 16.32 2.79 2.52
N LEU A 44 15.87 2.62 3.76
CA LEU A 44 14.50 2.19 4.07
C LEU A 44 13.47 3.25 3.65
N SER A 45 13.75 4.54 3.93
CA SER A 45 12.92 5.65 3.48
C SER A 45 12.85 5.74 1.96
N LEU A 46 13.97 5.54 1.26
CA LEU A 46 14.00 5.56 -0.20
C LEU A 46 13.18 4.40 -0.80
N ALA A 47 13.31 3.19 -0.24
CA ALA A 47 12.50 2.05 -0.63
C ALA A 47 11.00 2.33 -0.42
N LEU A 48 10.62 2.86 0.75
CA LEU A 48 9.24 3.21 1.08
C LEU A 48 8.66 4.25 0.11
N SER A 49 9.41 5.31 -0.22
CA SER A 49 8.95 6.33 -1.17
C SER A 49 8.72 5.76 -2.57
N ILE A 50 9.62 4.92 -3.07
CA ILE A 50 9.46 4.24 -4.35
C ILE A 50 8.23 3.32 -4.31
N THR A 51 8.11 2.50 -3.27
CA THR A 51 6.93 1.63 -3.07
C THR A 51 5.63 2.42 -3.01
N ALA A 52 5.60 3.59 -2.37
CA ALA A 52 4.41 4.43 -2.28
C ALA A 52 3.98 4.95 -3.67
N ILE A 53 4.92 5.40 -4.50
CA ILE A 53 4.64 5.86 -5.87
C ILE A 53 4.06 4.72 -6.70
N PHE A 54 4.70 3.55 -6.69
CA PHE A 54 4.18 2.37 -7.39
C PHE A 54 2.83 1.91 -6.81
N GLY A 55 2.63 2.02 -5.49
CA GLY A 55 1.38 1.66 -4.82
C GLY A 55 0.20 2.49 -5.29
N ILE A 56 0.38 3.80 -5.51
CA ILE A 56 -0.68 4.67 -6.09
C ILE A 56 -1.04 4.21 -7.50
N ILE A 57 -0.03 3.89 -8.32
CA ILE A 57 -0.22 3.37 -9.68
C ILE A 57 -0.88 1.99 -9.64
N SER A 58 -0.51 1.12 -8.70
CA SER A 58 -1.09 -0.22 -8.56
C SER A 58 -2.49 -0.22 -7.95
N ASP A 59 -2.90 0.82 -7.24
CA ASP A 59 -4.27 0.90 -6.73
C ASP A 59 -5.23 1.47 -7.79
N MET A 60 -4.76 2.26 -8.77
CA MET A 60 -5.55 2.89 -9.87
C MET A 60 -6.96 3.40 -9.48
N GLY A 61 -7.20 3.78 -8.23
CA GLY A 61 -8.54 4.16 -7.74
C GLY A 61 -9.55 3.00 -7.62
N LEU A 62 -9.11 1.74 -7.70
CA LEU A 62 -9.94 0.55 -7.48
C LEU A 62 -10.53 0.53 -6.06
N SER A 63 -9.77 1.01 -5.07
CA SER A 63 -10.24 1.13 -3.69
C SER A 63 -11.43 2.10 -3.58
N THR A 64 -11.38 3.26 -4.23
CA THR A 64 -12.47 4.25 -4.20
C THR A 64 -13.69 3.80 -5.01
N LEU A 65 -13.47 3.14 -6.15
CA LEU A 65 -14.52 2.48 -6.92
C LEU A 65 -15.25 1.41 -6.10
N MET A 66 -14.50 0.52 -5.44
CA MET A 66 -15.07 -0.54 -4.61
C MET A 66 -15.91 0.04 -3.47
N VAL A 67 -15.40 1.04 -2.74
CA VAL A 67 -16.15 1.66 -1.63
C VAL A 67 -17.46 2.26 -2.14
N ARG A 68 -17.46 2.90 -3.32
CA ARG A 68 -18.65 3.48 -3.93
C ARG A 68 -19.68 2.44 -4.33
N GLU A 69 -19.25 1.33 -4.93
CA GLU A 69 -20.15 0.23 -5.34
C GLU A 69 -20.73 -0.53 -4.14
N VAL A 70 -19.91 -0.82 -3.13
CA VAL A 70 -20.35 -1.47 -1.88
C VAL A 70 -21.30 -0.59 -1.08
N ALA A 71 -21.09 0.73 -1.06
CA ALA A 71 -22.01 1.67 -0.43
C ALA A 71 -23.38 1.72 -1.14
N ARG A 72 -23.40 1.56 -2.47
CA ARG A 72 -24.63 1.57 -3.27
C ARG A 72 -25.41 0.26 -3.17
N ASN A 73 -24.74 -0.90 -3.10
CA ASN A 73 -25.38 -2.21 -3.00
C ASN A 73 -24.63 -3.15 -2.03
N LYS A 74 -25.09 -3.20 -0.77
CA LYS A 74 -24.49 -4.07 0.25
C LYS A 74 -24.65 -5.57 -0.01
N SER A 75 -25.65 -6.02 -0.77
CA SER A 75 -25.88 -7.46 -1.02
C SER A 75 -24.81 -8.09 -1.93
N LEU A 76 -24.14 -7.28 -2.76
CA LEU A 76 -23.08 -7.73 -3.68
C LEU A 76 -21.68 -7.61 -3.08
N MET A 77 -21.55 -7.20 -1.81
CA MET A 77 -20.28 -7.01 -1.11
C MET A 77 -19.32 -8.20 -1.30
N ASN A 78 -19.81 -9.42 -1.17
CA ASN A 78 -18.97 -10.61 -1.27
C ASN A 78 -18.39 -10.82 -2.69
N ARG A 79 -19.16 -10.44 -3.73
CA ARG A 79 -18.75 -10.52 -5.13
C ARG A 79 -17.74 -9.42 -5.48
N TYR A 80 -17.94 -8.20 -4.97
CA TYR A 80 -17.01 -7.08 -5.19
C TYR A 80 -15.69 -7.27 -4.46
N VAL A 81 -15.71 -7.70 -3.19
CA VAL A 81 -14.49 -8.01 -2.44
C VAL A 81 -13.68 -9.09 -3.14
N SER A 82 -14.33 -10.17 -3.61
CA SER A 82 -13.65 -11.25 -4.34
C SER A 82 -13.06 -10.76 -5.67
N ASN A 83 -13.79 -9.94 -6.42
CA ASN A 83 -13.33 -9.44 -7.72
C ASN A 83 -12.17 -8.43 -7.59
N THR A 84 -12.19 -7.58 -6.56
CA THR A 84 -11.06 -6.67 -6.31
C THR A 84 -9.86 -7.41 -5.73
N ILE A 85 -10.04 -8.45 -4.94
CA ILE A 85 -8.91 -9.32 -4.53
C ILE A 85 -8.27 -9.96 -5.76
N LEU A 86 -9.06 -10.46 -6.70
CA LEU A 86 -8.55 -10.99 -7.98
C LEU A 86 -7.81 -9.92 -8.79
N MET A 87 -8.36 -8.71 -8.93
CA MET A 87 -7.64 -7.61 -9.58
C MET A 87 -6.35 -7.23 -8.86
N ARG A 88 -6.35 -7.16 -7.53
CA ARG A 88 -5.14 -6.88 -6.74
C ARG A 88 -4.10 -7.98 -6.89
N ILE A 89 -4.49 -9.26 -6.97
CA ILE A 89 -3.57 -10.37 -7.23
C ILE A 89 -2.94 -10.22 -8.62
N ILE A 90 -3.72 -9.90 -9.65
CA ILE A 90 -3.21 -9.68 -11.00
C ILE A 90 -2.24 -8.49 -11.04
N LEU A 91 -2.60 -7.37 -10.41
CA LEU A 91 -1.73 -6.19 -10.34
C LEU A 91 -0.47 -6.44 -9.50
N SER A 92 -0.56 -7.21 -8.41
CA SER A 92 0.61 -7.65 -7.64
C SER A 92 1.52 -8.55 -8.44
N PHE A 93 0.98 -9.48 -9.25
CA PHE A 93 1.78 -10.31 -10.15
C PHE A 93 2.49 -9.47 -11.22
N LEU A 94 1.81 -8.47 -11.79
CA LEU A 94 2.42 -7.52 -12.73
C LEU A 94 3.52 -6.67 -12.06
N ALA A 95 3.29 -6.20 -10.84
CA ALA A 95 4.29 -5.45 -10.07
C ALA A 95 5.51 -6.31 -9.72
N CYS A 96 5.32 -7.56 -9.29
CA CYS A 96 6.40 -8.53 -9.11
C CYS A 96 7.17 -8.79 -10.42
N GLY A 97 6.46 -8.95 -11.54
CA GLY A 97 7.08 -9.12 -12.85
C GLY A 97 7.97 -7.93 -13.25
N MET A 98 7.53 -6.70 -13.00
CA MET A 98 8.31 -5.48 -13.24
C MET A 98 9.59 -5.42 -12.39
N ILE A 99 9.53 -5.86 -11.12
CA ILE A 99 10.70 -5.93 -10.23
C ILE A 99 11.71 -6.97 -10.74
N ILE A 100 11.24 -8.14 -11.20
CA ILE A 100 12.10 -9.20 -11.75
C ILE A 100 12.75 -8.75 -13.07
N LEU A 101 12.00 -8.10 -13.96
CA LEU A 101 12.55 -7.54 -15.22
C LEU A 101 13.60 -6.46 -14.96
N LYS A 102 13.39 -5.60 -13.95
CA LYS A 102 14.43 -4.64 -13.51
C LYS A 102 15.70 -5.34 -13.04
N LYS A 103 15.58 -6.50 -12.38
CA LYS A 103 16.73 -7.29 -11.92
C LYS A 103 17.55 -7.83 -13.10
N GLU A 104 16.91 -8.36 -14.15
CA GLU A 104 17.62 -8.83 -15.36
C GLU A 104 18.28 -7.70 -16.16
N LEU A 105 17.66 -6.52 -16.23
CA LEU A 105 18.26 -5.33 -16.86
C LEU A 105 19.50 -4.86 -16.12
N TYR A 106 19.49 -4.85 -14.78
CA TYR A 106 20.67 -4.48 -13.97
C TYR A 106 21.82 -5.49 -14.10
N GLN A 107 21.49 -6.78 -14.15
CA GLN A 107 22.48 -7.84 -14.33
C GLN A 107 23.18 -7.75 -15.70
N THR A 108 22.42 -7.35 -16.74
CA THR A 108 22.94 -7.16 -18.11
C THR A 108 23.87 -5.95 -18.20
N SER A 109 23.60 -4.86 -17.48
CA SER A 109 24.49 -3.68 -17.42
C SER A 109 25.82 -3.93 -16.68
N CYS A 110 25.86 -4.84 -15.69
CA CYS A 110 27.11 -5.20 -15.00
C CYS A 110 28.01 -6.18 -15.77
N MET A 111 27.50 -6.85 -16.81
CA MET A 111 28.31 -7.72 -17.68
C MET A 111 28.80 -7.04 -18.96
N VAL A 112 28.22 -5.88 -19.34
CA VAL A 112 28.54 -5.15 -20.59
C VAL A 112 29.58 -4.04 -20.41
N ASN A 113 30.06 -3.75 -19.20
CA ASN A 113 31.15 -2.78 -19.00
C ASN A 113 32.29 -3.32 -18.11
N PRO A 114 33.24 -4.09 -18.67
CA PRO A 114 34.41 -4.56 -17.95
C PRO A 114 35.65 -3.64 -18.03
N HIS A 115 35.61 -2.48 -18.70
CA HIS A 115 36.78 -1.59 -18.78
C HIS A 115 36.42 -0.10 -18.85
N ASN A 116 36.48 0.55 -17.69
CA ASN A 116 37.31 1.73 -17.50
C ASN A 116 38.24 1.46 -16.31
#